data_AF-A0A959Y1E7-F1
#
_entry.id   AF-A0A959Y1E7-F1
#
_cell.length_a   1.000
_cell.length_b   1.000
_cell.length_c   1.000
_cell.angle_alpha   90.00
_cell.angle_beta   90.00
_cell.angle_gamma   90.00
#
_symmetry.space_group_name_H-M   'P 1'
#
loop_
_entity.id
_entity.type
_entity.pdbx_description
1 polymer ?
#
loop_
_entity_poly.entity_id
_entity_poly.type
_entity_poly.pdbx_seq_one_letter_code
_entity_poly.pdbx_strand_id
1 'polypeptide(L)'
;LREGEWTYQVGDHTERGAYRDGAKDGEWKAEYESGRTQFLGSYIGGEPHGRHRWYWPNGLLRLDGRYTMGLEQGDWTWYDLNGNVAMVIRYKDGAEMKIDGERVPPPYRPGDEAD
;
A
#
# COMPACT_ATOMS: atom_id res chain seq x y z
N LEU A 1 1.90 18.15 19.11
CA LEU A 1 1.96 17.27 17.91
C LEU A 1 2.35 15.87 18.39
N ARG A 2 1.92 14.80 17.71
CA ARG A 2 2.38 13.44 18.04
C ARG A 2 3.86 13.31 17.68
N GLU A 3 4.64 12.64 18.52
CA GLU A 3 6.09 12.48 18.37
C GLU A 3 6.51 11.13 18.97
N GLY A 4 7.55 10.50 18.40
CA GLY A 4 8.13 9.25 18.89
C GLY A 4 7.31 8.01 18.54
N GLU A 5 7.54 6.91 19.25
CA GLU A 5 6.87 5.61 19.03
C GLU A 5 5.44 5.60 19.59
N TRP A 6 4.52 5.04 18.82
CA TRP A 6 3.11 4.88 19.18
C TRP A 6 2.62 3.48 18.87
N THR A 7 1.68 3.01 19.70
CA THR A 7 0.92 1.78 19.48
C THR A 7 -0.56 2.08 19.64
N TYR A 8 -1.39 1.59 18.71
CA TYR A 8 -2.84 1.73 18.71
C TYR A 8 -3.49 0.35 18.64
N GLN A 9 -4.58 0.14 19.38
CA GLN A 9 -5.52 -0.95 19.12
C GLN A 9 -6.60 -0.41 18.18
N VAL A 10 -6.78 -1.04 17.02
CA VAL A 10 -7.75 -0.66 15.99
C VAL A 10 -8.59 -1.89 15.64
N GLY A 11 -9.78 -1.99 16.24
CA GLY A 11 -10.63 -3.17 16.05
C GLY A 11 -9.88 -4.46 16.41
N ASP A 12 -9.66 -5.30 15.40
CA ASP A 12 -9.07 -6.64 15.46
C ASP A 12 -7.55 -6.70 15.24
N HIS A 13 -6.87 -5.55 15.24
CA HIS A 13 -5.43 -5.47 15.06
C HIS A 13 -4.79 -4.36 15.91
N THR A 14 -3.48 -4.49 16.12
CA THR A 14 -2.64 -3.43 16.67
C THR A 14 -1.82 -2.79 15.56
N GLU A 15 -1.67 -1.47 15.58
CA GLU A 15 -0.74 -0.74 14.72
C GLU A 15 0.35 -0.11 15.57
N ARG A 16 1.59 -0.13 15.09
CA ARG A 16 2.71 0.57 15.71
C ARG A 16 3.65 1.21 14.71
N GLY A 17 4.27 2.30 15.12
CA GLY A 17 5.27 3.04 14.36
C GLY A 17 5.53 4.41 14.98
N ALA A 18 6.35 5.21 14.31
CA ALA A 18 6.74 6.52 14.82
C ALA A 18 5.96 7.67 14.18
N TYR A 19 5.83 8.75 14.95
CA TYR A 19 5.44 10.07 14.45
C TYR A 19 6.61 11.03 14.56
N ARG A 20 6.71 11.93 13.57
CA ARG A 20 7.56 13.12 13.59
C ARG A 20 6.73 14.31 13.15
N ASP A 21 6.78 15.40 13.92
CA ASP A 21 6.02 16.63 13.63
C ASP A 21 4.50 16.41 13.47
N GLY A 22 3.97 15.40 14.16
CA GLY A 22 2.55 15.04 14.11
C GLY A 22 2.12 14.15 12.94
N ALA A 23 3.04 13.75 12.06
CA ALA A 23 2.78 12.87 10.92
C ALA A 23 3.47 11.51 11.06
N LYS A 24 2.93 10.45 10.44
CA LYS A 24 3.57 9.11 10.43
C LYS A 24 4.94 9.23 9.75
N ASP A 25 5.97 8.68 10.36
CA ASP A 25 7.34 8.70 9.83
C ASP A 25 8.05 7.37 10.13
N GLY A 26 8.82 6.87 9.18
CA GLY A 26 9.52 5.59 9.30
C GLY A 26 8.63 4.38 9.07
N GLU A 27 9.06 3.23 9.59
CA GLU A 27 8.34 1.97 9.43
C GLU A 27 7.10 1.89 10.32
N TRP A 28 6.06 1.33 9.74
CA TRP A 28 4.78 1.07 10.38
C TRP A 28 4.39 -0.38 10.19
N LYS A 29 3.92 -0.99 11.26
CA LYS A 29 3.52 -2.39 11.31
C LYS A 29 2.14 -2.52 11.91
N ALA A 30 1.29 -3.31 11.28
CA ALA A 30 0.06 -3.80 11.89
C ALA A 30 0.12 -5.30 12.13
N GLU A 31 -0.45 -5.77 13.23
CA GLU A 31 -0.51 -7.16 13.64
C GLU A 31 -1.95 -7.53 14.02
N TYR A 32 -2.47 -8.62 13.47
CA TYR A 32 -3.74 -9.21 13.88
C TYR A 32 -3.72 -9.58 15.37
N GLU A 33 -4.90 -9.76 15.98
CA GLU A 33 -5.03 -10.32 17.34
C GLU A 33 -4.28 -11.66 17.53
N SER A 34 -4.13 -12.44 16.46
CA SER A 34 -3.34 -13.68 16.46
C SER A 34 -1.82 -13.46 16.62
N GLY A 35 -1.34 -12.22 16.60
CA GLY A 35 0.07 -11.84 16.58
C GLY A 35 0.73 -11.92 15.20
N ARG A 36 0.01 -12.37 14.17
CA ARG A 36 0.52 -12.41 12.79
C ARG A 36 0.54 -11.01 12.20
N THR A 37 1.56 -10.73 11.39
CA THR A 37 1.67 -9.46 10.68
C THR A 37 0.50 -9.33 9.70
N GLN A 38 -0.19 -8.19 9.76
CA GLN A 38 -1.26 -7.79 8.84
C GLN A 38 -0.73 -6.82 7.80
N PHE A 39 0.16 -5.91 8.19
CA PHE A 39 0.69 -4.86 7.33
C PHE A 39 2.13 -4.48 7.71
N LEU A 40 2.93 -4.15 6.69
CA LEU A 40 4.22 -3.49 6.79
C LEU A 40 4.33 -2.41 5.72
N GLY A 41 4.73 -1.21 6.09
CA GLY A 41 5.00 -0.13 5.16
C GLY A 41 5.81 0.97 5.81
N SER A 42 6.14 2.01 5.06
CA SER A 42 6.85 3.17 5.59
C SER A 42 6.26 4.47 5.13
N TYR A 43 6.45 5.51 5.94
CA TYR A 43 5.91 6.84 5.70
C TYR A 43 7.02 7.88 5.83
N ILE A 44 6.90 8.98 5.07
CA ILE A 44 7.77 10.15 5.18
C ILE A 44 6.86 11.37 5.26
N GLY A 45 6.88 12.08 6.40
CA GLY A 45 6.03 13.25 6.59
C GLY A 45 4.52 12.96 6.44
N GLY A 46 4.09 11.75 6.79
CA GLY A 46 2.70 11.29 6.66
C GLY A 46 2.36 10.63 5.32
N GLU A 47 3.22 10.77 4.30
CA GLU A 47 2.98 10.20 2.98
C GLU A 47 3.54 8.77 2.87
N PRO A 48 2.79 7.81 2.32
CA PRO A 48 3.30 6.48 2.00
C PRO A 48 4.56 6.55 1.12
N HIS A 49 5.60 5.84 1.53
CA HIS A 49 6.85 5.77 0.79
C HIS A 49 7.47 4.38 0.91
N GLY A 50 8.09 3.89 -0.16
CA GLY A 50 8.74 2.57 -0.13
C GLY A 50 7.75 1.42 -0.22
N ARG A 51 8.25 0.21 0.02
CA ARG A 51 7.50 -1.03 -0.22
C ARG A 51 6.47 -1.26 0.87
N HIS A 52 5.25 -1.57 0.46
CA HIS A 52 4.13 -1.88 1.33
C HIS A 52 3.66 -3.31 1.08
N ARG A 53 3.42 -4.04 2.16
CA ARG A 53 2.95 -5.41 2.17
C ARG A 53 1.77 -5.57 3.09
N TRP A 54 0.76 -6.23 2.59
CA TRP A 54 -0.37 -6.70 3.39
C TRP A 54 -0.41 -8.20 3.34
N TYR A 55 -0.83 -8.80 4.43
CA TYR A 55 -0.88 -10.24 4.60
C TYR A 55 -2.30 -10.67 4.98
N TRP A 56 -2.67 -11.86 4.58
CA TRP A 56 -3.88 -12.53 5.06
C TRP A 56 -3.70 -13.00 6.51
N PRO A 57 -4.79 -13.29 7.26
CA PRO A 57 -4.69 -13.87 8.60
C PRO A 57 -3.93 -15.20 8.66
N ASN A 58 -3.88 -15.94 7.53
CA ASN A 58 -3.09 -17.17 7.41
C ASN A 58 -1.57 -16.91 7.31
N GLY A 59 -1.14 -15.64 7.21
CA GLY A 59 0.26 -15.22 7.12
C GLY A 59 0.80 -15.12 5.69
N LEU A 60 0.02 -15.54 4.68
CA LEU A 60 0.42 -15.42 3.29
C LEU A 60 0.26 -13.98 2.81
N LEU A 61 1.06 -13.60 1.82
CA LEU A 61 1.00 -12.28 1.20
C LEU A 61 -0.39 -12.10 0.58
N ARG A 62 -0.98 -10.92 0.75
CA ARG A 62 -2.26 -10.50 0.18
C ARG A 62 -2.04 -9.47 -0.91
N LEU A 63 -1.16 -8.51 -0.64
CA LEU A 63 -0.86 -7.40 -1.52
C LEU A 63 0.58 -6.98 -1.34
N ASP A 64 1.27 -6.72 -2.44
CA ASP A 64 2.59 -6.13 -2.46
C ASP A 64 2.63 -4.98 -3.46
N GLY A 65 3.23 -3.87 -3.06
CA GLY A 65 3.38 -2.73 -3.93
C GLY A 65 4.37 -1.73 -3.36
N ARG A 66 4.59 -0.64 -4.07
CA ARG A 66 5.45 0.45 -3.62
C ARG A 66 4.78 1.79 -3.86
N TYR A 67 5.00 2.69 -2.90
CA TYR A 67 4.71 4.10 -3.07
C TYR A 67 5.99 4.92 -3.23
N THR A 68 5.86 6.06 -3.90
CA THR A 68 6.81 7.16 -3.86
C THR A 68 6.03 8.45 -3.62
N MET A 69 6.19 9.04 -2.43
CA MET A 69 5.53 10.29 -2.03
C MET A 69 4.00 10.22 -2.18
N GLY A 70 3.40 9.15 -1.63
CA GLY A 70 1.96 8.92 -1.67
C GLY A 70 1.41 8.32 -2.96
N LEU A 71 2.21 8.26 -4.04
CA LEU A 71 1.76 7.73 -5.33
C LEU A 71 2.23 6.30 -5.58
N GLU A 72 1.35 5.45 -6.08
CA GLU A 72 1.64 4.07 -6.47
C GLU A 72 2.67 4.04 -7.61
N GLN A 73 3.63 3.12 -7.49
CA GLN A 73 4.70 2.93 -8.46
C GLN A 73 4.95 1.46 -8.75
N GLY A 74 5.16 1.15 -10.03
CA GLY A 74 5.54 -0.20 -10.45
C GLY A 74 4.40 -1.20 -10.30
N ASP A 75 4.76 -2.46 -10.12
CA ASP A 75 3.78 -3.54 -10.10
C ASP A 75 3.21 -3.69 -8.70
N TRP A 76 1.89 -3.64 -8.63
CA TRP A 76 1.09 -4.01 -7.48
C TRP A 76 0.55 -5.40 -7.74
N THR A 77 0.83 -6.33 -6.83
CA THR A 77 0.47 -7.74 -7.00
C THR A 77 -0.46 -8.17 -5.88
N TRP A 78 -1.66 -8.62 -6.27
CA TRP A 78 -2.64 -9.20 -5.38
C TRP A 78 -2.51 -10.71 -5.39
N TYR A 79 -2.65 -11.30 -4.22
CA TYR A 79 -2.55 -12.74 -4.01
C TYR A 79 -3.81 -13.27 -3.34
N ASP A 80 -4.26 -14.44 -3.76
CA ASP A 80 -5.39 -15.15 -3.15
C ASP A 80 -5.01 -15.72 -1.75
N LEU A 81 -5.98 -16.36 -1.08
CA LEU A 81 -5.76 -16.99 0.22
C LEU A 81 -4.80 -18.19 0.18
N ASN A 82 -4.45 -18.70 -1.00
CA ASN A 82 -3.50 -19.80 -1.18
C ASN A 82 -2.10 -19.29 -1.58
N GLY A 83 -1.93 -17.97 -1.76
CA GLY A 83 -0.68 -17.35 -2.17
C GLY A 83 -0.45 -17.34 -3.68
N ASN A 84 -1.46 -17.67 -4.50
CA ASN A 84 -1.37 -17.54 -5.95
C ASN A 84 -1.59 -16.09 -6.36
N VAL A 85 -0.91 -15.64 -7.41
CA VAL A 85 -1.16 -14.32 -8.00
C VAL A 85 -2.58 -14.29 -8.57
N ALA A 86 -3.39 -13.38 -8.06
CA ALA A 86 -4.75 -13.14 -8.52
C ALA A 86 -4.82 -12.02 -9.56
N MET A 87 -3.97 -11.00 -9.43
CA MET A 87 -3.95 -9.83 -10.30
C MET A 87 -2.63 -9.08 -10.17
N VAL A 88 -2.16 -8.49 -11.27
CA VAL A 88 -1.05 -7.54 -11.29
C VAL A 88 -1.50 -6.25 -11.97
N ILE A 89 -1.40 -5.12 -11.29
CA ILE A 89 -1.62 -3.79 -11.87
C ILE A 89 -0.31 -3.03 -11.85
N ARG A 90 0.13 -2.51 -12.99
CA ARG A 90 1.30 -1.63 -13.06
C ARG A 90 0.87 -0.19 -12.98
N TYR A 91 1.37 0.52 -11.97
CA TYR A 91 1.16 1.96 -11.79
C TYR A 91 2.39 2.78 -12.20
N LYS A 92 2.14 4.03 -12.58
CA LYS A 92 3.13 5.09 -12.68
C LYS A 92 2.52 6.38 -12.15
N ASP A 93 3.10 6.93 -11.10
CA ASP A 93 2.65 8.19 -10.49
C ASP A 93 1.16 8.15 -10.12
N GLY A 94 0.69 7.01 -9.59
CA GLY A 94 -0.71 6.76 -9.23
C GLY A 94 -1.63 6.41 -10.40
N ALA A 95 -1.17 6.49 -11.65
CA ALA A 95 -1.96 6.11 -12.82
C ALA A 95 -1.78 4.63 -13.20
N GLU A 96 -2.89 3.93 -13.42
CA GLU A 96 -2.91 2.56 -13.95
C GLU A 96 -2.40 2.53 -15.39
N MET A 97 -1.37 1.72 -15.63
CA MET A 97 -0.73 1.58 -16.94
C MET A 97 -1.05 0.23 -17.57
N LYS A 98 -1.10 -0.83 -16.76
CA LYS A 98 -1.41 -2.20 -17.20
C LYS A 98 -2.18 -2.97 -16.15
N ILE A 99 -3.08 -3.85 -16.58
CA ILE A 99 -3.75 -4.86 -15.74
C ILE A 99 -3.45 -6.22 -16.36
N ASP A 100 -2.85 -7.13 -15.60
CA ASP A 100 -2.41 -8.46 -16.03
C ASP A 100 -1.59 -8.45 -17.34
N GLY A 101 -0.79 -7.41 -17.53
CA GLY A 101 0.06 -7.20 -18.70
C GLY A 101 -0.62 -6.46 -19.87
N GLU A 102 -1.95 -6.35 -19.88
CA GLU A 102 -2.70 -5.61 -20.87
C GLU A 102 -2.66 -4.11 -20.59
N ARG A 103 -2.36 -3.30 -21.60
CA ARG A 103 -2.26 -1.84 -21.43
C ARG A 103 -3.63 -1.24 -21.19
N VAL A 104 -3.75 -0.47 -20.10
CA VAL A 104 -4.93 0.34 -19.86
C VAL A 104 -4.84 1.56 -20.79
N PRO A 105 -5.84 1.80 -21.65
CA PRO A 105 -5.87 3.04 -22.43
C PRO A 105 -5.93 4.23 -21.47
N PRO A 106 -5.32 5.37 -21.81
CA PRO A 106 -5.38 6.56 -20.95
C PRO A 106 -6.84 6.87 -20.61
N PRO A 107 -7.13 7.34 -19.39
CA PRO A 107 -8.49 7.71 -19.03
C PRO A 107 -9.01 8.69 -20.09
N TYR A 108 -10.15 8.33 -20.70
CA TYR A 108 -10.83 9.18 -21.66
C TYR A 108 -11.00 10.57 -21.05
N ARG A 109 -10.43 11.59 -21.68
CA ARG A 109 -10.72 12.99 -21.38
C ARG A 109 -11.88 13.41 -22.30
N PRO A 110 -13.08 13.67 -21.77
CA PRO A 110 -14.07 14.45 -22.52
C PRO A 110 -13.45 15.85 -22.71
N GLY A 111 -12.97 16.15 -23.91
CA GLY A 111 -12.26 17.40 -24.24
C GLY A 111 -11.21 17.30 -25.34
N ASP A 112 -10.76 16.09 -25.70
CA ASP A 112 -9.96 15.87 -26.91
C ASP A 112 -10.90 15.62 -28.11
N GLU A 113 -11.81 16.58 -28.39
CA GLU A 113 -12.44 16.66 -29.70
C GLU A 113 -11.48 17.41 -30.64
N ALA A 114 -11.32 16.84 -31.83
CA ALA A 114 -10.48 17.36 -32.90
C ALA A 114 -10.81 18.83 -33.23
N ASP A 115 -9.77 19.66 -33.30
CA ASP A 115 -9.77 20.81 -34.23
C ASP A 115 -9.63 20.30 -35.68
#